data_AF-A0A7X2C6N9-F1
#
_entry.id   AF-A0A7X2C6N9-F1
#
_cell.length_a   1.000
_cell.length_b   1.000
_cell.length_c   1.000
_cell.angle_alpha   90.00
_cell.angle_beta   90.00
_cell.angle_gamma   90.00
#
_symmetry.space_group_name_H-M   'P 1'
#
loop_
_entity.id
_entity.type
_entity.pdbx_description
1 polymer ?
#
loop_
_entity_poly.entity_id
_entity_poly.type
_entity_poly.pdbx_seq_one_letter_code
_entity_poly.pdbx_strand_id
1 'polypeptide(L)'
;LASLDKEVLHQKTRNQQLIHEIAQLKRHRFAKRSESFSPDQASLLDDLIETDLAAIEAELEILAPKPAQLVARQQPKRTALPAEFPRTLIHHEPENTQCQCGCALKRIGEDVSEKLDYTPGVFSVERHIRGKWVCDNCETLIQEPVPAQVIDKCIPTAGLLAQVMIAKYADHLPLFRQE
;
A
#
# COMPACT_ATOMS: atom_id res chain seq x y z
N LEU A 1 -39.65 -87.06 0.75
CA LEU A 1 -40.05 -85.67 1.08
C LEU A 1 -38.82 -84.87 1.52
N ALA A 2 -38.16 -85.21 2.64
CA ALA A 2 -36.99 -84.46 3.13
C ALA A 2 -35.77 -84.37 2.19
N SER A 3 -35.53 -85.33 1.30
CA SER A 3 -34.46 -85.25 0.29
C SER A 3 -34.79 -84.27 -0.83
N LEU A 4 -36.04 -84.29 -1.31
CA LEU A 4 -36.56 -83.40 -2.34
C LEU A 4 -36.59 -81.95 -1.85
N ASP A 5 -36.96 -81.72 -0.58
CA ASP A 5 -36.95 -80.39 0.02
C ASP A 5 -35.53 -79.79 0.11
N LYS A 6 -34.52 -80.63 0.41
CA LYS A 6 -33.11 -80.21 0.42
C LYS A 6 -32.61 -79.85 -0.98
N GLU A 7 -33.00 -80.63 -2.00
CA GLU A 7 -32.66 -80.33 -3.40
C GLU A 7 -33.32 -79.04 -3.88
N VAL A 8 -34.59 -78.83 -3.55
CA VAL A 8 -35.32 -77.58 -3.87
C VAL A 8 -34.65 -76.39 -3.19
N LEU A 9 -34.22 -76.53 -1.94
CA LEU A 9 -33.53 -75.47 -1.22
C LEU A 9 -32.15 -75.17 -1.84
N HIS A 10 -31.38 -76.22 -2.17
CA HIS A 10 -30.10 -76.09 -2.87
C HIS A 10 -30.25 -75.37 -4.22
N GLN A 11 -31.23 -75.77 -5.02
CA GLN A 11 -31.52 -75.13 -6.31
C GLN A 11 -31.98 -73.68 -6.15
N LYS A 12 -32.80 -73.36 -5.13
CA LYS A 12 -33.19 -71.98 -4.81
C LYS A 12 -31.98 -71.12 -4.45
N THR A 13 -31.10 -71.62 -3.58
CA THR A 13 -29.88 -70.91 -3.21
C THR A 13 -28.98 -70.68 -4.41
N ARG A 14 -28.80 -71.70 -5.26
CA ARG A 14 -27.98 -71.61 -6.47
C ARG A 14 -28.57 -70.65 -7.50
N ASN A 15 -29.89 -70.64 -7.67
CA ASN A 15 -30.57 -69.65 -8.51
C ASN A 15 -30.42 -68.23 -7.95
N GLN A 16 -30.53 -68.03 -6.64
CA GLN A 16 -30.29 -66.72 -6.01
C GLN A 16 -28.86 -66.22 -6.25
N GLN A 17 -27.86 -67.11 -6.12
CA GLN A 17 -26.46 -66.80 -6.40
C GLN A 17 -26.26 -66.40 -7.86
N LEU A 18 -26.76 -67.22 -8.81
CA LEU A 18 -26.63 -66.93 -10.24
C LEU A 18 -27.38 -65.65 -10.66
N ILE A 19 -28.55 -65.37 -10.07
CA ILE A 19 -29.27 -64.11 -10.29
C ILE A 19 -28.44 -62.92 -9.80
N HIS A 20 -27.79 -63.04 -8.64
CA HIS A 20 -26.93 -62.00 -8.10
C HIS A 20 -25.71 -61.73 -8.99
N GLU A 21 -25.03 -62.79 -9.44
CA GLU A 21 -23.88 -62.69 -10.35
C GLU A 21 -24.28 -62.08 -11.69
N ILE A 22 -25.40 -62.51 -12.28
CA ILE A 22 -25.94 -61.92 -13.51
C ILE A 22 -26.29 -60.44 -13.31
N ALA A 23 -26.84 -60.06 -12.15
CA ALA A 23 -27.11 -58.65 -11.85
C ALA A 23 -25.82 -57.82 -11.76
N GLN A 24 -24.77 -58.35 -11.12
CA GLN A 24 -23.46 -57.70 -11.07
C GLN A 24 -22.84 -57.57 -12.46
N LEU A 25 -22.84 -58.63 -13.27
CA LEU A 25 -22.31 -58.61 -14.63
C LEU A 25 -23.11 -57.69 -15.55
N LYS A 26 -24.43 -57.65 -15.42
CA LYS A 26 -25.29 -56.71 -16.14
C LYS A 26 -25.01 -55.26 -15.71
N ARG A 27 -24.74 -55.00 -14.42
CA ARG A 27 -24.26 -53.69 -13.96
C ARG A 27 -22.89 -53.37 -14.57
N HIS A 28 -21.91 -54.27 -14.52
CA HIS A 28 -20.59 -53.98 -15.13
C HIS A 28 -20.64 -53.77 -16.65
N ARG A 29 -21.53 -54.47 -17.36
CA ARG A 29 -21.62 -54.45 -18.83
C ARG A 29 -22.59 -53.41 -19.38
N PHE A 30 -23.66 -53.10 -18.65
CA PHE A 30 -24.75 -52.22 -19.09
C PHE A 30 -25.06 -51.08 -18.11
N ALA A 31 -24.38 -50.95 -16.96
CA ALA A 31 -24.42 -49.68 -16.24
C ALA A 31 -23.90 -48.60 -17.18
N LYS A 32 -24.64 -47.50 -17.25
CA LYS A 32 -24.27 -46.35 -18.06
C LYS A 32 -22.83 -45.96 -17.73
N ARG A 33 -22.01 -45.79 -18.77
CA ARG A 33 -20.69 -45.17 -18.68
C ARG A 33 -20.74 -43.68 -18.30
N SER A 34 -21.92 -43.14 -18.02
CA SER A 34 -22.14 -41.76 -17.58
C SER A 34 -22.96 -41.74 -16.29
N GLU A 35 -22.42 -41.04 -15.30
CA GLU A 35 -23.16 -40.47 -14.19
C GLU A 35 -24.18 -39.47 -14.75
N SER A 36 -25.31 -39.94 -15.28
CA SER A 36 -26.44 -39.05 -15.56
C SER A 36 -27.23 -38.90 -14.27
N PHE A 37 -27.03 -37.79 -13.56
CA PHE A 37 -27.82 -37.42 -12.37
C PHE A 37 -29.31 -37.53 -12.66
N SER A 38 -30.06 -38.19 -11.77
CA SER A 38 -31.52 -38.11 -11.81
C SER A 38 -31.96 -36.68 -11.49
N PRO A 39 -33.03 -36.15 -12.10
CA PRO A 39 -33.48 -34.77 -11.88
C PRO A 39 -33.73 -34.47 -10.40
N ASP A 40 -34.23 -35.44 -9.63
CA ASP A 40 -34.45 -35.29 -8.18
C ASP A 40 -33.14 -35.21 -7.37
N GLN A 41 -32.04 -35.77 -7.87
CA GLN A 41 -30.71 -35.62 -7.25
C GLN A 41 -30.05 -34.29 -7.64
N ALA A 42 -30.36 -33.75 -8.81
CA ALA A 42 -29.90 -32.42 -9.21
C ALA A 42 -30.52 -31.34 -8.32
N SER A 43 -31.82 -31.44 -8.02
CA SER A 43 -32.51 -30.51 -7.11
C SER A 43 -31.89 -30.48 -5.70
N LEU A 44 -31.49 -31.64 -5.16
CA LEU A 44 -30.83 -31.71 -3.85
C LEU A 44 -29.43 -31.07 -3.85
N LEU A 45 -28.74 -31.09 -4.99
CA LEU A 45 -27.45 -30.41 -5.15
C LEU A 45 -27.65 -28.91 -5.30
N ASP A 46 -28.67 -28.47 -6.03
CA ASP A 46 -29.01 -27.05 -6.18
C ASP A 46 -29.35 -26.42 -4.83
N ASP A 47 -30.17 -27.07 -3.99
CA ASP A 47 -30.50 -26.60 -2.64
C ASP A 47 -29.24 -26.46 -1.77
N LEU A 48 -28.31 -27.41 -1.84
CA LEU A 48 -27.05 -27.37 -1.10
C LEU A 48 -26.16 -26.21 -1.58
N ILE A 49 -26.05 -26.01 -2.90
CA ILE A 49 -25.28 -24.93 -3.50
C ILE A 49 -25.85 -23.57 -3.10
N GLU A 50 -27.18 -23.42 -3.10
CA GLU A 50 -27.83 -22.19 -2.65
C GLU A 50 -27.54 -21.90 -1.18
N THR A 51 -27.55 -22.91 -0.31
CA THR A 51 -27.20 -22.73 1.11
C THR A 51 -25.75 -22.33 1.33
N ASP A 52 -24.82 -22.93 0.57
CA ASP A 52 -23.39 -22.61 0.65
C ASP A 52 -23.10 -21.20 0.11
N LEU A 53 -23.74 -20.82 -0.99
CA LEU A 53 -23.64 -19.46 -1.54
C LEU A 53 -24.16 -18.42 -0.54
N ALA A 54 -25.31 -18.67 0.08
CA ALA A 54 -25.87 -17.77 1.10
C ALA A 54 -24.96 -17.64 2.33
N ALA A 55 -24.29 -18.72 2.76
CA ALA A 55 -23.33 -18.69 3.85
C ALA A 55 -22.09 -17.85 3.51
N ILE A 56 -21.55 -18.02 2.29
CA ILE A 56 -20.40 -17.24 1.80
C ILE A 56 -20.78 -15.76 1.66
N GLU A 57 -21.96 -15.44 1.14
CA GLU A 57 -22.43 -14.06 1.04
C GLU A 57 -22.56 -13.40 2.42
N ALA A 58 -23.11 -14.11 3.41
CA ALA A 58 -23.20 -13.60 4.78
C ALA A 58 -21.81 -13.35 5.42
N GLU A 59 -20.84 -14.25 5.21
CA GLU A 59 -19.47 -14.03 5.67
C GLU A 59 -18.81 -12.83 4.97
N LEU A 60 -19.03 -12.70 3.67
CA LEU A 60 -18.52 -11.57 2.89
C LEU A 60 -19.15 -10.24 3.32
N GLU A 61 -20.43 -10.22 3.69
CA GLU A 61 -21.08 -9.01 4.24
C GLU A 61 -20.51 -8.62 5.61
N ILE A 62 -20.19 -9.58 6.47
CA ILE A 62 -19.56 -9.34 7.78
C ILE A 62 -18.12 -8.82 7.60
N LEU A 63 -17.39 -9.38 6.63
CA LEU A 63 -16.00 -9.01 6.33
C LEU A 63 -15.89 -7.80 5.39
N ALA A 64 -17.01 -7.36 4.79
CA ALA A 64 -17.02 -6.24 3.89
C ALA A 64 -16.51 -5.00 4.63
N PRO A 65 -15.41 -4.39 4.19
CA PRO A 65 -14.97 -3.13 4.78
C PRO A 65 -16.09 -2.12 4.56
N LYS A 66 -16.56 -1.52 5.67
CA LYS A 66 -17.48 -0.37 5.63
C LYS A 66 -16.97 0.60 4.55
N PRO A 67 -17.82 1.08 3.62
CA PRO A 67 -17.35 1.92 2.53
C PRO A 67 -16.55 3.06 3.15
N ALA A 68 -15.23 3.03 2.91
CA ALA A 68 -14.34 4.05 3.41
C ALA A 68 -14.90 5.36 2.89
N GLN A 69 -15.31 6.24 3.81
CA GLN A 69 -15.69 7.59 3.43
C GLN A 69 -14.59 8.08 2.50
N LEU A 70 -14.95 8.52 1.30
CA LEU A 70 -14.02 9.08 0.34
C LEU A 70 -13.43 10.34 1.00
N VAL A 71 -12.41 10.16 1.83
CA VAL A 71 -11.63 11.26 2.38
C VAL A 71 -11.04 11.90 1.14
N ALA A 72 -11.54 13.10 0.83
CA ALA A 72 -11.04 13.90 -0.27
C ALA A 72 -9.51 13.88 -0.17
N ARG A 73 -8.83 13.35 -1.20
CA ARG A 73 -7.37 13.20 -1.21
C ARG A 73 -6.77 14.56 -0.86
N GLN A 74 -6.32 14.71 0.38
CA GLN A 74 -5.70 15.93 0.83
C GLN A 74 -4.38 16.06 0.06
N GLN A 75 -4.17 17.21 -0.57
CA GLN A 75 -2.88 17.48 -1.19
C GLN A 75 -1.80 17.38 -0.09
N PRO A 76 -0.74 16.58 -0.30
CA PRO A 76 0.32 16.46 0.68
C PRO A 76 0.96 17.83 0.88
N LYS A 77 0.73 18.43 2.05
CA LYS A 77 1.40 19.66 2.48
C LYS A 77 2.73 19.28 3.10
N ARG A 78 3.75 20.11 2.85
CA ARG A 78 5.05 19.94 3.52
C ARG A 78 4.86 20.22 5.00
N THR A 79 5.15 19.22 5.83
CA THR A 79 5.18 19.35 7.28
C THR A 79 6.39 20.19 7.68
N ALA A 80 6.25 21.01 8.72
CA ALA A 80 7.38 21.71 9.31
C ALA A 80 8.37 20.71 9.92
N LEU A 81 9.65 21.06 9.94
CA LEU A 81 10.67 20.26 10.61
C LEU A 81 10.46 20.30 12.13
N PRO A 82 10.81 19.24 12.86
CA PRO A 82 10.65 19.18 14.32
C PRO A 82 11.23 20.40 15.04
N ALA A 83 10.51 20.89 16.05
CA ALA A 83 10.93 22.03 16.85
C ALA A 83 12.21 21.75 17.67
N GLU A 84 12.45 20.48 18.00
CA GLU A 84 13.53 20.02 18.87
C GLU A 84 14.92 20.09 18.22
N PHE A 85 14.99 20.09 16.88
CA PHE A 85 16.28 20.14 16.20
C PHE A 85 16.95 21.51 16.36
N PRO A 86 18.28 21.55 16.59
CA PRO A 86 19.03 22.79 16.71
C PRO A 86 18.95 23.59 15.40
N ARG A 87 18.61 24.87 15.49
CA ARG A 87 18.46 25.77 14.35
C ARG A 87 19.64 26.73 14.24
N THR A 88 20.29 26.74 13.08
CA THR A 88 21.31 27.73 12.71
C THR A 88 20.68 28.77 11.79
N LEU A 89 20.84 30.05 12.11
CA LEU A 89 20.28 31.15 11.31
C LEU A 89 21.31 31.58 10.25
N ILE A 90 20.91 31.57 8.99
CA ILE A 90 21.73 32.02 7.86
C ILE A 90 21.04 33.21 7.21
N HIS A 91 21.61 34.39 7.38
CA HIS A 91 21.07 35.64 6.85
C HIS A 91 21.61 35.91 5.44
N HIS A 92 20.69 36.12 4.50
CA HIS A 92 20.97 36.57 3.13
C HIS A 92 20.53 38.03 3.04
N GLU A 93 21.46 38.93 3.36
CA GLU A 93 21.26 40.38 3.36
C GLU A 93 22.23 41.03 2.35
N PRO A 94 21.82 42.10 1.68
CA PRO A 94 22.70 42.80 0.75
C PRO A 94 23.87 43.43 1.49
N GLU A 95 25.08 43.33 0.92
CA GLU A 95 26.30 43.88 1.52
C GLU A 95 26.24 45.41 1.73
N ASN A 96 25.50 46.10 0.86
CA ASN A 96 25.27 47.54 0.95
C ASN A 96 23.78 47.85 0.98
N THR A 97 23.35 48.57 2.01
CA THR A 97 21.96 49.02 2.19
C THR A 97 21.69 50.37 1.51
N GLN A 98 22.54 50.82 0.60
CA GLN A 98 22.33 52.02 -0.21
C GLN A 98 21.82 51.66 -1.60
N CYS A 99 20.75 52.32 -2.03
CA CYS A 99 20.24 52.21 -3.37
C CYS A 99 21.14 52.95 -4.37
N GLN A 100 21.08 52.58 -5.66
CA GLN A 100 21.79 53.28 -6.74
C GLN A 100 21.40 54.78 -6.84
N CYS A 101 20.24 55.18 -6.33
CA CYS A 101 19.81 56.58 -6.26
C CYS A 101 20.37 57.35 -5.04
N GLY A 102 21.16 56.71 -4.17
CA GLY A 102 21.76 57.33 -2.98
C GLY A 102 20.87 57.30 -1.72
N CYS A 103 19.67 56.73 -1.78
CA CYS A 103 18.79 56.58 -0.62
C CYS A 103 19.15 55.33 0.20
N ALA A 104 18.85 55.36 1.51
CA ALA A 104 18.94 54.18 2.38
C ALA A 104 17.75 53.23 2.10
N LEU A 105 18.05 51.96 1.89
CA LEU A 105 17.05 50.91 1.71
C LEU A 105 16.32 50.63 3.03
N LYS A 106 15.02 50.31 2.93
CA LYS A 106 14.17 49.92 4.06
C LYS A 106 13.86 48.43 3.99
N ARG A 107 14.01 47.72 5.12
CA ARG A 107 13.59 46.32 5.24
C ARG A 107 12.08 46.24 5.44
N ILE A 108 11.37 45.61 4.51
CA ILE A 108 9.90 45.48 4.55
C ILE A 108 9.46 44.11 5.09
N GLY A 109 10.28 43.08 4.92
CA GLY A 109 9.97 41.75 5.40
C GLY A 109 11.09 40.76 5.12
N GLU A 110 10.78 39.48 5.30
CA GLU A 110 11.72 38.39 5.05
C GLU A 110 11.00 37.15 4.52
N ASP A 111 11.70 36.37 3.71
CA ASP A 111 11.30 35.01 3.38
C ASP A 111 12.18 34.02 4.15
N VAL A 112 11.55 33.07 4.84
CA VAL A 112 12.24 32.06 5.63
C VAL A 112 12.06 30.69 4.97
N SER A 113 13.17 29.98 4.76
CA SER A 113 13.16 28.58 4.34
C SER A 113 14.04 27.74 5.25
N GLU A 114 13.54 26.56 5.62
CA GLU A 114 14.25 25.63 6.49
C GLU A 114 14.80 24.47 5.67
N LYS A 115 16.02 24.07 6.00
CA LYS A 115 16.75 22.94 5.40
C LYS A 115 17.25 22.00 6.49
N LEU A 116 17.20 20.70 6.22
CA LEU A 116 17.68 19.69 7.17
C LEU A 116 19.10 19.29 6.78
N ASP A 117 20.04 19.52 7.69
CA ASP A 117 21.44 19.14 7.57
C ASP A 117 21.79 17.95 8.46
N TYR A 118 22.87 17.26 8.10
CA TYR A 118 23.39 16.13 8.83
C TYR A 118 24.89 16.28 9.05
N THR A 119 25.25 16.38 10.32
CA THR A 119 26.60 16.12 10.82
C THR A 119 26.59 14.73 11.45
N PRO A 120 27.62 13.89 11.32
CA PRO A 120 27.60 12.52 11.86
C PRO A 120 27.06 12.43 13.30
N GLY A 121 25.90 11.80 13.46
CA GLY A 121 25.20 11.63 14.75
C GLY A 121 24.27 12.77 15.18
N VAL A 122 24.16 13.87 14.43
CA VAL A 122 23.34 15.04 14.80
C VAL A 122 22.64 15.62 13.56
N PHE A 123 21.31 15.72 13.64
CA PHE A 123 20.52 16.50 12.70
C PHE A 123 20.42 17.96 13.16
N SER A 124 20.60 18.89 12.22
CA SER A 124 20.43 20.32 12.46
C SER A 124 19.60 20.95 11.37
N VAL A 125 18.98 22.09 11.66
CA VAL A 125 18.14 22.82 10.72
C VAL A 125 18.81 24.14 10.36
N GLU A 126 19.17 24.30 9.10
CA GLU A 126 19.61 25.58 8.56
C GLU A 126 18.37 26.42 8.19
N ARG A 127 18.18 27.54 8.87
CA ARG A 127 17.11 28.48 8.61
C ARG A 127 17.66 29.65 7.78
N HIS A 128 17.39 29.61 6.49
CA HIS A 128 17.77 30.66 5.55
C HIS A 128 16.74 31.80 5.60
N ILE A 129 17.19 32.97 6.05
CA ILE A 129 16.39 34.20 6.17
C ILE A 129 16.82 35.15 5.06
N ARG A 130 15.92 35.44 4.12
CA ARG A 130 16.17 36.35 3.01
C ARG A 130 15.47 37.67 3.24
N GLY A 131 16.23 38.73 3.52
CA GLY A 131 15.68 40.06 3.74
C GLY A 131 15.13 40.68 2.46
N LYS A 132 13.91 41.22 2.52
CA LYS A 132 13.30 42.03 1.45
C LYS A 132 13.55 43.50 1.72
N TRP A 133 14.34 44.13 0.86
CA TRP A 133 14.74 45.52 0.97
C TRP A 133 14.13 46.34 -0.15
N VAL A 134 13.61 47.52 0.15
CA VAL A 134 12.97 48.40 -0.83
C VAL A 134 13.55 49.80 -0.79
N CYS A 135 13.63 50.42 -1.96
CA CYS A 135 13.83 51.86 -2.10
C CYS A 135 12.49 52.53 -2.42
N ASP A 136 12.01 53.41 -1.54
CA ASP A 136 10.74 54.12 -1.74
C ASP A 136 10.78 55.07 -2.95
N ASN A 137 11.96 55.60 -3.28
CA ASN A 137 12.12 56.58 -4.36
C ASN A 137 12.25 55.94 -5.75
N CYS A 138 12.80 54.72 -5.83
CA CYS A 138 12.95 53.98 -7.09
C CYS A 138 11.91 52.88 -7.27
N GLU A 139 11.10 52.61 -6.25
CA GLU A 139 10.13 51.50 -6.21
C GLU A 139 10.78 50.13 -6.52
N THR A 140 12.05 49.96 -6.15
CA THR A 140 12.83 48.74 -6.41
C THR A 140 12.86 47.83 -5.20
N LEU A 141 12.62 46.52 -5.43
CA LEU A 141 12.78 45.45 -4.44
C LEU A 141 14.12 44.74 -4.67
N ILE A 142 14.95 44.71 -3.64
CA ILE A 142 16.26 44.05 -3.60
C ILE A 142 16.18 42.91 -2.58
N GLN A 143 16.58 41.72 -3.01
CA GLN A 143 16.65 40.54 -2.15
C GLN A 143 17.87 39.72 -2.56
N GLU A 144 18.73 39.42 -1.60
CA GLU A 144 19.92 38.61 -1.85
C GLU A 144 19.50 37.18 -2.27
N PRO A 145 20.06 36.64 -3.36
CA PRO A 145 19.83 35.25 -3.75
C PRO A 145 20.45 34.29 -2.74
N VAL A 146 19.79 33.14 -2.55
CA VAL A 146 20.36 32.04 -1.77
C VAL A 146 21.33 31.27 -2.67
N PRO A 147 22.45 30.74 -2.13
CA PRO A 147 23.35 29.88 -2.88
C PRO A 147 22.60 28.73 -3.56
N ALA A 148 23.11 28.35 -4.74
CA ALA A 148 22.55 27.28 -5.54
C ALA A 148 22.53 25.95 -4.76
N GLN A 149 21.45 25.20 -4.91
CA GLN A 149 21.24 23.92 -4.23
C GLN A 149 21.38 22.77 -5.22
N VAL A 150 21.76 21.60 -4.71
CA VAL A 150 21.88 20.38 -5.53
C VAL A 150 20.54 19.99 -6.15
N ILE A 151 19.45 20.13 -5.39
CA ILE A 151 18.08 19.88 -5.85
C ILE A 151 17.22 21.08 -5.48
N ASP A 152 16.55 21.67 -6.47
CA ASP A 152 15.69 22.82 -6.23
C ASP A 152 14.51 22.47 -5.34
N LYS A 153 14.19 23.38 -4.41
CA LYS A 153 13.04 23.28 -3.50
C LYS A 153 13.04 22.02 -2.63
N CYS A 154 14.15 21.30 -2.47
CA CYS A 154 14.23 20.17 -1.55
C CYS A 154 14.30 20.63 -0.08
N ILE A 155 14.12 19.73 0.88
CA ILE A 155 14.41 19.97 2.30
C ILE A 155 15.87 19.64 2.66
N PRO A 156 16.49 18.54 2.19
CA PRO A 156 17.84 18.18 2.61
C PRO A 156 18.89 19.18 2.09
N THR A 157 19.91 19.44 2.88
CA THR A 157 21.16 20.08 2.45
C THR A 157 22.04 19.10 1.67
N ALA A 158 23.17 19.59 1.14
CA ALA A 158 24.18 18.74 0.53
C ALA A 158 24.76 17.70 1.52
N GLY A 159 24.89 18.05 2.81
CA GLY A 159 25.40 17.13 3.83
C GLY A 159 24.50 15.91 4.03
N LEU A 160 23.19 16.13 4.15
CA LEU A 160 22.22 15.04 4.27
C LEU A 160 22.15 14.18 3.00
N LEU A 161 22.17 14.81 1.81
CA LEU A 161 22.21 14.06 0.55
C LEU A 161 23.46 13.18 0.43
N ALA A 162 24.63 13.71 0.83
CA ALA A 162 25.87 12.95 0.86
C ALA A 162 25.77 11.76 1.81
N GLN A 163 25.22 11.95 3.02
CA GLN A 163 25.03 10.85 3.97
C GLN A 163 24.15 9.74 3.41
N VAL A 164 23.01 10.08 2.77
CA VAL A 164 22.12 9.09 2.16
C VAL A 164 22.84 8.31 1.06
N MET A 165 23.66 8.98 0.24
CA MET A 165 24.45 8.33 -0.80
C MET A 165 25.50 7.38 -0.21
N ILE A 166 26.24 7.82 0.81
CA ILE A 166 27.25 6.97 1.48
C ILE A 166 26.57 5.76 2.12
N ALA A 167 25.50 5.97 2.90
CA ALA A 167 24.78 4.90 3.57
C ALA A 167 24.23 3.87 2.56
N LYS A 168 23.68 4.33 1.43
CA LYS A 168 23.12 3.44 0.41
C LYS A 168 24.19 2.67 -0.38
N TYR A 169 25.27 3.35 -0.79
CA TYR A 169 26.22 2.81 -1.78
C TYR A 169 27.53 2.31 -1.19
N ALA A 170 28.03 2.92 -0.11
CA ALA A 170 29.26 2.50 0.57
C ALA A 170 28.95 1.53 1.72
N ASP A 171 27.96 1.84 2.55
CA ASP A 171 27.62 1.02 3.74
C ASP A 171 26.57 -0.05 3.45
N HIS A 172 26.04 -0.08 2.22
CA HIS A 172 25.00 -1.02 1.77
C HIS A 172 23.77 -1.05 2.69
N LEU A 173 23.45 0.06 3.36
CA LEU A 173 22.28 0.21 4.20
C LEU A 173 21.05 0.46 3.32
N PRO A 174 20.07 -0.46 3.28
CA PRO A 174 18.86 -0.26 2.49
C PRO A 174 18.10 1.00 2.92
N LEU A 175 17.46 1.70 1.97
CA LEU A 175 16.76 2.97 2.23
C LEU A 175 15.68 2.87 3.32
N PHE A 176 14.99 1.73 3.42
CA PHE A 176 13.98 1.50 4.46
C PHE A 176 14.57 1.30 5.87
N ARG A 177 15.90 1.28 6.00
CA ARG A 177 16.59 1.25 7.30
C ARG A 177 17.24 2.60 7.64
N GLN A 178 17.02 3.64 6.84
CA GLN A 178 17.58 4.98 7.02
C GLN A 178 16.55 5.97 7.62
N GLU A 179 15.61 5.44 8.41
CA GLU A 179 14.50 6.19 9.02
C GLU A 179 14.94 7.14 10.15
#